data_AF-A0A534GT21-F1
#
_entry.id   AF-A0A534GT21-F1
#
_cell.length_a   1.000
_cell.length_b   1.000
_cell.length_c   1.000
_cell.angle_alpha   90.00
_cell.angle_beta   90.00
_cell.angle_gamma   90.00
#
_symmetry.space_group_name_H-M   'P 1'
#
loop_
_entity.id
_entity.type
_entity.pdbx_description
1 polymer ?
#
loop_
_entity_poly.entity_id
_entity_poly.type
_entity_poly.pdbx_seq_one_letter_code
_entity_poly.pdbx_strand_id
1 'polypeptide(L)'
;MLLSRLQHLLGGIYDVRIAHDVYDFLVTDRGRLPHAARSGVADEELLVAQPADGSDEVVMSLYLDPALLERLRREDPLRRLHAGNLADCWTALEGVSHFLYLAWNAGHDRPVSLLELEMQAEVDKYVVSYWLLRRQLPQRFPAELRRVLFERTRIDPRLGRGRAGLYREASRYAEKFCRRLEKSLSRAAGGAAAAGESGVLAELRRFYRLTHARKRAHIERQSSS
;
A
#
# COMPACT_ATOMS: atom_id res chain seq x y z
N MET A 1 10.05 -6.31 14.53
CA MET A 1 10.03 -7.18 13.32
C MET A 1 9.71 -6.32 12.07
N LEU A 2 9.91 -6.79 10.83
CA LEU A 2 9.83 -5.94 9.62
C LEU A 2 8.41 -5.41 9.33
N LEU A 3 7.39 -6.28 9.39
CA LEU A 3 6.02 -5.91 9.00
C LEU A 3 5.43 -4.85 9.95
N SER A 4 5.61 -4.98 11.26
CA SER A 4 5.25 -3.92 12.23
C SER A 4 5.93 -2.59 11.92
N ARG A 5 7.19 -2.60 11.45
CA ARG A 5 7.88 -1.35 11.08
C ARG A 5 7.25 -0.72 9.83
N LEU A 6 6.82 -1.51 8.86
CA LEU A 6 6.04 -1.02 7.71
C LEU A 6 4.68 -0.48 8.16
N GLN A 7 3.99 -1.19 9.04
CA GLN A 7 2.71 -0.75 9.62
C GLN A 7 2.87 0.59 10.37
N HIS A 8 3.89 0.73 11.21
CA HIS A 8 4.18 1.98 11.92
C HIS A 8 4.56 3.11 10.97
N LEU A 9 5.30 2.81 9.89
CA LEU A 9 5.63 3.81 8.87
C LEU A 9 4.38 4.35 8.20
N LEU A 10 3.49 3.47 7.74
CA LEU A 10 2.19 3.86 7.16
C LEU A 10 1.32 4.60 8.19
N GLY A 11 1.24 4.09 9.42
CA GLY A 11 0.53 4.73 10.52
C GLY A 11 1.00 6.16 10.79
N GLY A 12 2.31 6.41 10.73
CA GLY A 12 2.90 7.74 10.90
C GLY A 12 2.61 8.69 9.73
N ILE A 13 2.68 8.18 8.49
CA ILE A 13 2.34 8.94 7.27
C ILE A 13 0.88 9.41 7.35
N TYR A 14 -0.03 8.49 7.61
CA TYR A 14 -1.47 8.74 7.60
C TYR A 14 -2.05 9.25 8.91
N ASP A 15 -1.24 9.29 9.95
CA ASP A 15 -1.66 9.61 11.32
C ASP A 15 -2.86 8.74 11.73
N VAL A 16 -2.70 7.43 11.54
CA VAL A 16 -3.69 6.41 11.89
C VAL A 16 -3.08 5.41 12.84
N ARG A 17 -3.90 4.91 13.75
CA ARG A 17 -3.55 3.86 14.71
C ARG A 17 -4.67 2.83 14.74
N ILE A 18 -4.28 1.57 14.82
CA ILE A 18 -5.17 0.43 15.06
C ILE A 18 -4.65 -0.32 16.29
N ALA A 19 -5.53 -1.05 16.98
CA ALA A 19 -5.16 -1.79 18.19
C ALA A 19 -4.34 -3.06 17.92
N HIS A 20 -4.25 -3.47 16.65
CA HIS A 20 -3.71 -4.76 16.23
C HIS A 20 -2.33 -4.64 15.59
N ASP A 21 -1.42 -5.57 15.87
CA ASP A 21 -0.17 -5.72 15.13
C ASP A 21 -0.37 -6.71 13.97
N VAL A 22 0.19 -6.41 12.81
CA VAL A 22 0.08 -7.25 11.61
C VAL A 22 0.61 -8.68 11.83
N TYR A 23 1.55 -8.90 12.75
CA TYR A 23 2.05 -10.24 13.06
C TYR A 23 1.01 -11.12 13.77
N ASP A 24 0.03 -10.55 14.46
CA ASP A 24 -1.06 -11.30 15.06
C ASP A 24 -1.98 -11.94 14.01
N PHE A 25 -1.92 -11.44 12.77
CA PHE A 25 -2.73 -11.87 11.63
C PHE A 25 -1.90 -12.61 10.57
N LEU A 26 -0.59 -12.77 10.77
CA LEU A 26 0.31 -13.35 9.79
C LEU A 26 0.16 -14.87 9.72
N VAL A 27 -0.02 -15.38 8.50
CA VAL A 27 0.01 -16.81 8.19
C VAL A 27 1.11 -17.05 7.15
N THR A 28 2.01 -17.99 7.41
CA THR A 28 3.10 -18.35 6.47
C THR A 28 2.95 -19.75 5.91
N ASP A 29 2.00 -20.53 6.43
CA ASP A 29 1.70 -21.88 5.95
C ASP A 29 0.32 -21.88 5.27
N ARG A 30 0.30 -22.03 3.93
CA ARG A 30 -0.96 -22.13 3.16
C ARG A 30 -1.83 -23.29 3.63
N GLY A 31 -1.25 -24.36 4.17
CA GLY A 31 -2.01 -25.50 4.72
C GLY A 31 -2.92 -25.11 5.90
N ARG A 32 -2.60 -24.01 6.60
CA ARG A 32 -3.41 -23.48 7.71
C ARG A 32 -4.56 -22.57 7.25
N LEU A 33 -4.59 -22.19 5.98
CA LEU A 33 -5.67 -21.38 5.42
C LEU A 33 -6.96 -22.20 5.22
N PRO A 34 -8.14 -21.56 5.17
CA PRO A 34 -9.38 -22.21 4.76
C PRO A 34 -9.24 -22.87 3.38
N HIS A 35 -9.95 -23.98 3.13
CA HIS A 35 -9.77 -24.79 1.91
C HIS A 35 -9.88 -23.95 0.62
N ALA A 36 -10.84 -23.03 0.54
CA ALA A 36 -11.04 -22.14 -0.60
C ALA A 36 -9.85 -21.20 -0.90
N ALA A 37 -9.00 -20.94 0.09
CA ALA A 37 -7.84 -20.06 0.01
C ALA A 37 -6.50 -20.80 -0.21
N ARG A 38 -6.48 -22.14 -0.09
CA ARG A 38 -5.24 -22.93 -0.19
C ARG A 38 -4.65 -22.96 -1.60
N SER A 39 -5.47 -22.72 -2.62
CA SER A 39 -5.08 -22.74 -4.04
C SER A 39 -4.48 -21.42 -4.54
N GLY A 40 -4.37 -20.41 -3.66
CA GLY A 40 -3.70 -19.14 -3.99
C GLY A 40 -2.24 -19.37 -4.41
N VAL A 41 -1.78 -18.59 -5.40
CA VAL A 41 -0.44 -18.71 -5.99
C VAL A 41 0.42 -17.45 -5.78
N ALA A 42 -0.10 -16.47 -5.04
CA ALA A 42 0.56 -15.20 -4.79
C ALA A 42 1.56 -15.32 -3.62
N ASP A 43 2.60 -14.50 -3.63
CA ASP A 43 3.53 -14.40 -2.50
C ASP A 43 2.92 -13.63 -1.30
N GLU A 44 1.83 -12.90 -1.55
CA GLU A 44 1.04 -12.16 -0.55
C GLU A 44 -0.46 -12.33 -0.85
N GLU A 45 -1.27 -12.50 0.19
CA GLU A 45 -2.73 -12.55 0.05
C GLU A 45 -3.41 -12.16 1.38
N LEU A 46 -4.16 -11.07 1.38
CA LEU A 46 -5.05 -10.72 2.49
C LEU A 46 -6.39 -11.44 2.35
N LEU A 47 -6.69 -12.30 3.32
CA LEU A 47 -7.92 -13.05 3.41
C LEU A 47 -8.88 -12.34 4.35
N VAL A 48 -10.13 -12.24 3.92
CA VAL A 48 -11.18 -11.54 4.66
C VAL A 48 -12.42 -12.42 4.66
N ALA A 49 -13.01 -12.62 5.83
CA ALA A 49 -14.26 -13.34 6.00
C ALA A 49 -15.17 -12.62 6.99
N GLN A 50 -16.47 -12.73 6.79
CA GLN A 50 -17.47 -12.41 7.81
C GLN A 50 -17.95 -13.73 8.40
N PRO A 51 -17.82 -13.94 9.72
CA PRO A 51 -18.07 -15.24 10.35
C PRO A 51 -19.55 -15.63 10.36
N ALA A 52 -20.47 -14.67 10.32
CA ALA A 52 -21.90 -14.92 10.20
C ALA A 52 -22.58 -13.82 9.34
N ASP A 53 -23.65 -14.21 8.63
CA ASP A 53 -24.46 -13.24 7.86
C ASP A 53 -25.07 -12.21 8.81
N GLY A 54 -24.80 -10.94 8.55
CA GLY A 54 -25.27 -9.82 9.37
C GLY A 54 -24.45 -9.54 10.63
N SER A 55 -23.30 -10.21 10.84
CA SER A 55 -22.35 -9.80 11.88
C SER A 55 -21.54 -8.60 11.41
N ASP A 56 -21.30 -7.64 12.32
CA ASP A 56 -20.35 -6.54 12.09
C ASP A 56 -18.88 -6.96 12.26
N GLU A 57 -18.64 -8.23 12.60
CA GLU A 57 -17.30 -8.80 12.75
C GLU A 57 -16.65 -9.08 11.40
N VAL A 58 -15.38 -8.69 11.28
CA VAL A 58 -14.52 -9.02 10.13
C VAL A 58 -13.32 -9.81 10.65
N VAL A 59 -13.15 -11.01 10.11
CA VAL A 59 -11.98 -11.86 10.38
C VAL A 59 -11.01 -11.72 9.23
N MET A 60 -9.73 -11.58 9.58
CA MET A 60 -8.67 -11.34 8.60
C MET A 60 -7.49 -12.30 8.81
N SER A 61 -6.77 -12.60 7.75
CA SER A 61 -5.46 -13.26 7.83
C SER A 61 -4.60 -12.77 6.67
N LEU A 62 -3.36 -12.36 6.97
CA LEU A 62 -2.39 -11.96 5.97
C LEU A 62 -1.49 -13.14 5.67
N TYR A 63 -1.63 -13.75 4.50
CA TYR A 63 -0.66 -14.73 4.02
C TYR A 63 0.57 -14.02 3.46
N LEU A 64 1.75 -14.43 3.88
CA LEU A 64 3.02 -14.11 3.20
C LEU A 64 3.85 -15.36 3.02
N ASP A 65 4.40 -15.52 1.82
CA ASP A 65 5.27 -16.63 1.52
C ASP A 65 6.53 -16.63 2.41
N PRO A 66 6.88 -17.78 3.05
CA PRO A 66 8.07 -17.87 3.88
C PRO A 66 9.37 -17.45 3.17
N ALA A 67 9.50 -17.74 1.86
CA ALA A 67 10.67 -17.36 1.09
C ALA A 67 10.73 -15.84 0.87
N LEU A 68 9.58 -15.16 0.71
CA LEU A 68 9.53 -13.70 0.68
C LEU A 68 10.03 -13.11 1.99
N LEU A 69 9.57 -13.63 3.13
CA LEU A 69 10.00 -13.16 4.46
C LEU A 69 11.50 -13.37 4.68
N GLU A 70 12.06 -14.48 4.20
CA GLU A 70 13.50 -14.74 4.28
C GLU A 70 14.31 -13.78 3.40
N ARG A 71 13.88 -13.52 2.16
CA ARG A 71 14.53 -12.51 1.29
C ARG A 71 14.54 -11.13 1.94
N LEU A 72 13.41 -10.71 2.49
CA LEU A 72 13.27 -9.45 3.21
C LEU A 72 14.10 -9.36 4.50
N ARG A 73 14.29 -10.49 5.20
CA ARG A 73 15.16 -10.55 6.38
C ARG A 73 16.62 -10.37 6.00
N ARG A 74 17.04 -10.94 4.87
CA ARG A 74 18.40 -10.84 4.32
C ARG A 74 18.69 -9.44 3.78
N GLU A 75 17.73 -8.85 3.06
CA GLU A 75 17.86 -7.55 2.40
C GLU A 75 16.78 -6.56 2.86
N ASP A 76 16.87 -6.12 4.12
CA ASP A 76 15.88 -5.23 4.76
C ASP A 76 15.71 -3.90 4.00
N PRO A 77 14.57 -3.66 3.31
CA PRO A 77 14.34 -2.45 2.53
C PRO A 77 14.20 -1.21 3.42
N LEU A 78 13.86 -1.37 4.70
CA LEU A 78 13.84 -0.27 5.68
C LEU A 78 15.23 0.11 6.17
N ARG A 79 16.27 -0.67 5.86
CA ARG A 79 17.66 -0.25 6.03
C ARG A 79 18.21 0.35 4.75
N ARG A 80 18.00 -0.35 3.63
CA ARG A 80 18.43 0.10 2.30
C ARG A 80 17.52 -0.49 1.22
N LEU A 81 16.68 0.35 0.65
CA LEU A 81 15.92 0.08 -0.57
C LEU A 81 16.80 0.26 -1.81
N HIS A 82 16.77 -0.71 -2.71
CA HIS A 82 17.44 -0.69 -4.00
C HIS A 82 16.67 -1.53 -5.02
N ALA A 83 17.09 -1.52 -6.30
CA ALA A 83 16.38 -2.23 -7.36
C ALA A 83 16.21 -3.74 -7.08
N GLY A 84 17.22 -4.38 -6.47
CA GLY A 84 17.19 -5.82 -6.14
C GLY A 84 16.15 -6.27 -5.10
N ASN A 85 15.75 -5.40 -4.16
CA ASN A 85 14.79 -5.75 -3.11
C ASN A 85 13.46 -4.97 -3.22
N LEU A 86 13.29 -4.19 -4.28
CA LEU A 86 12.12 -3.33 -4.47
C LEU A 86 10.82 -4.15 -4.65
N ALA A 87 10.88 -5.23 -5.44
CA ALA A 87 9.72 -6.07 -5.68
C ALA A 87 9.24 -6.75 -4.38
N ASP A 88 10.16 -7.37 -3.65
CA ASP A 88 9.85 -7.99 -2.34
C ASP A 88 9.32 -6.96 -1.33
N CYS A 89 9.90 -5.75 -1.32
CA CYS A 89 9.42 -4.65 -0.49
C CYS A 89 7.97 -4.28 -0.85
N TRP A 90 7.64 -4.16 -2.14
CA TRP A 90 6.30 -3.81 -2.57
C TRP A 90 5.27 -4.91 -2.29
N THR A 91 5.65 -6.18 -2.43
CA THR A 91 4.78 -7.31 -2.10
C THR A 91 4.41 -7.31 -0.61
N ALA A 92 5.40 -7.20 0.29
CA ALA A 92 5.09 -7.15 1.73
C ALA A 92 4.36 -5.86 2.13
N LEU A 93 4.70 -4.73 1.50
CA LEU A 93 4.04 -3.45 1.77
C LEU A 93 2.58 -3.45 1.30
N GLU A 94 2.25 -4.12 0.20
CA GLU A 94 0.87 -4.30 -0.28
C GLU A 94 0.03 -4.98 0.79
N GLY A 95 0.47 -6.13 1.31
CA GLY A 95 -0.23 -6.85 2.37
C GLY A 95 -0.39 -6.05 3.66
N VAL A 96 0.66 -5.33 4.08
CA VAL A 96 0.60 -4.45 5.27
C VAL A 96 -0.34 -3.26 5.03
N SER A 97 -0.34 -2.67 3.84
CA SER A 97 -1.25 -1.61 3.43
C SER A 97 -2.70 -2.11 3.46
N HIS A 98 -2.98 -3.26 2.86
CA HIS A 98 -4.30 -3.87 2.85
C HIS A 98 -4.80 -4.15 4.27
N PHE A 99 -3.96 -4.77 5.09
CA PHE A 99 -4.26 -5.05 6.49
C PHE A 99 -4.61 -3.78 7.26
N LEU A 100 -3.73 -2.77 7.24
CA LEU A 100 -3.91 -1.53 7.99
C LEU A 100 -5.14 -0.77 7.50
N TYR A 101 -5.35 -0.69 6.18
CA TYR A 101 -6.47 0.04 5.59
C TYR A 101 -7.81 -0.59 5.96
N LEU A 102 -7.90 -1.92 5.87
CA LEU A 102 -9.12 -2.63 6.18
C LEU A 102 -9.41 -2.60 7.69
N ALA A 103 -8.41 -2.86 8.54
CA ALA A 103 -8.57 -2.80 10.00
C ALA A 103 -8.97 -1.39 10.47
N TRP A 104 -8.37 -0.34 9.90
CA TRP A 104 -8.74 1.03 10.24
C TRP A 104 -10.17 1.36 9.82
N ASN A 105 -10.59 1.02 8.59
CA ASN A 105 -11.96 1.29 8.15
C ASN A 105 -13.01 0.44 8.89
N ALA A 106 -12.69 -0.82 9.20
CA ALA A 106 -13.55 -1.68 10.00
C ALA A 106 -13.79 -1.07 11.39
N GLY A 107 -12.75 -0.57 12.06
CA GLY A 107 -12.87 0.14 13.34
C GLY A 107 -13.60 1.50 13.27
N HIS A 108 -14.04 1.94 12.09
CA HIS A 108 -14.82 3.16 11.89
C HIS A 108 -16.15 2.88 11.16
N ASP A 109 -16.59 1.62 11.10
CA ASP A 109 -17.83 1.19 10.42
C ASP A 109 -17.92 1.65 8.96
N ARG A 110 -16.78 1.60 8.26
CA ARG A 110 -16.66 2.05 6.87
C ARG A 110 -16.47 0.88 5.91
N PRO A 111 -17.30 0.76 4.87
CA PRO A 111 -17.09 -0.25 3.85
C PRO A 111 -15.86 0.07 3.02
N VAL A 112 -15.14 -0.97 2.62
CA VAL A 112 -13.97 -0.88 1.74
C VAL A 112 -14.25 -1.68 0.48
N SER A 113 -14.12 -1.04 -0.69
CA SER A 113 -14.18 -1.76 -1.96
C SER A 113 -12.80 -2.29 -2.34
N LEU A 114 -12.74 -3.41 -3.08
CA LEU A 114 -11.46 -3.94 -3.56
C LEU A 114 -10.71 -2.90 -4.41
N LEU A 115 -11.41 -2.17 -5.28
CA LEU A 115 -10.79 -1.11 -6.08
C LEU A 115 -10.15 -0.01 -5.21
N GLU A 116 -10.76 0.34 -4.09
CA GLU A 116 -10.20 1.31 -3.14
C GLU A 116 -8.96 0.78 -2.42
N LEU A 117 -9.01 -0.49 -2.02
CA LEU A 117 -7.94 -1.18 -1.31
C LEU A 117 -6.67 -1.24 -2.18
N GLU A 118 -6.81 -1.72 -3.41
CA GLU A 118 -5.73 -1.80 -4.41
C GLU A 118 -5.16 -0.43 -4.77
N MET A 119 -6.03 0.56 -4.96
CA MET A 119 -5.60 1.93 -5.24
C MET A 119 -4.78 2.50 -4.08
N GLN A 120 -5.18 2.22 -2.83
CA GLN A 120 -4.43 2.69 -1.67
C GLN A 120 -3.06 2.00 -1.58
N ALA A 121 -2.98 0.70 -1.82
CA ALA A 121 -1.70 -0.02 -1.82
C ALA A 121 -0.71 0.52 -2.86
N GLU A 122 -1.18 0.86 -4.07
CA GLU A 122 -0.35 1.50 -5.08
C GLU A 122 0.16 2.89 -4.65
N VAL A 123 -0.69 3.68 -3.97
CA VAL A 123 -0.26 4.96 -3.37
C VAL A 123 0.79 4.72 -2.28
N ASP A 124 0.58 3.73 -1.42
CA ASP A 124 1.46 3.39 -0.31
C ASP A 124 2.84 2.94 -0.80
N LYS A 125 2.90 2.12 -1.86
CA LYS A 125 4.15 1.74 -2.53
C LYS A 125 4.93 2.95 -2.98
N TYR A 126 4.29 3.91 -3.65
CA TYR A 126 4.96 5.13 -4.10
C TYR A 126 5.47 5.96 -2.92
N VAL A 127 4.58 6.23 -1.96
CA VAL A 127 4.81 7.05 -0.76
C VAL A 127 5.98 6.48 0.03
N VAL A 128 5.87 5.25 0.52
CA VAL A 128 6.92 4.61 1.34
C VAL A 128 8.25 4.56 0.59
N SER A 129 8.25 4.18 -0.69
CA SER A 129 9.49 4.14 -1.48
C SER A 129 10.12 5.52 -1.61
N TYR A 130 9.33 6.58 -1.79
CA TYR A 130 9.81 7.96 -1.81
C TYR A 130 10.52 8.30 -0.50
N TRP A 131 9.87 8.13 0.66
CA TRP A 131 10.48 8.49 1.95
C TRP A 131 11.72 7.64 2.28
N LEU A 132 11.74 6.35 1.94
CA LEU A 132 12.92 5.51 2.13
C LEU A 132 14.11 6.00 1.27
N LEU A 133 13.86 6.29 -0.02
CA LEU A 133 14.90 6.80 -0.92
C LEU A 133 15.38 8.19 -0.51
N ARG A 134 14.49 9.08 -0.06
CA ARG A 134 14.85 10.41 0.46
C ARG A 134 15.68 10.32 1.72
N ARG A 135 15.37 9.39 2.63
CA ARG A 135 16.18 9.16 3.82
C ARG A 135 17.58 8.62 3.48
N GLN A 136 17.67 7.77 2.45
CA GLN A 136 18.96 7.24 1.97
C GLN A 136 19.80 8.29 1.23
N LEU A 137 19.16 9.14 0.42
CA LEU A 137 19.80 10.16 -0.41
C LEU A 137 19.04 11.50 -0.29
N PRO A 138 19.23 12.28 0.79
CA PRO A 138 18.47 13.51 1.07
C PRO A 138 18.62 14.63 0.04
N GLN A 139 19.58 14.54 -0.89
CA GLN A 139 19.77 15.53 -1.95
C GLN A 139 19.22 15.07 -3.31
N ARG A 140 18.77 13.81 -3.42
CA ARG A 140 18.25 13.25 -4.67
C ARG A 140 16.75 13.12 -4.63
N PHE A 141 16.07 13.63 -5.66
CA PHE A 141 14.67 13.35 -5.91
C PHE A 141 14.54 12.06 -6.74
N PRO A 142 13.73 11.05 -6.32
CA PRO A 142 13.60 9.79 -7.05
C PRO A 142 12.61 9.92 -8.22
N ALA A 143 12.97 10.69 -9.25
CA ALA A 143 12.12 10.98 -10.41
C ALA A 143 11.69 9.73 -11.20
N GLU A 144 12.47 8.66 -11.11
CA GLU A 144 12.22 7.38 -11.75
C GLU A 144 11.08 6.58 -11.10
N LEU A 145 10.78 6.83 -9.83
CA LEU A 145 9.95 5.95 -8.99
C LEU A 145 8.54 5.75 -9.56
N ARG A 146 7.86 6.84 -9.96
CA ARG A 146 6.52 6.76 -10.55
C ARG A 146 6.53 5.92 -11.83
N ARG A 147 7.56 6.08 -12.64
CA ARG A 147 7.71 5.36 -13.90
C ARG A 147 7.93 3.86 -13.67
N VAL A 148 8.75 3.51 -12.68
CA VAL A 148 8.98 2.11 -12.30
C VAL A 148 7.68 1.48 -11.80
N LEU A 149 6.96 2.17 -10.91
CA LEU A 149 5.76 1.62 -10.27
C LEU A 149 4.57 1.48 -11.25
N PHE A 150 4.31 2.50 -12.09
CA PHE A 150 3.07 2.56 -12.88
C PHE A 150 3.24 2.24 -14.37
N GLU A 151 4.43 2.42 -14.95
CA GLU A 151 4.66 2.17 -16.40
C GLU A 151 5.38 0.84 -16.67
N ARG A 152 6.22 0.36 -15.73
CA ARG A 152 7.03 -0.86 -15.93
C ARG A 152 6.45 -2.10 -15.25
N THR A 153 5.60 -1.94 -14.26
CA THR A 153 4.93 -3.05 -13.56
C THR A 153 3.92 -3.72 -14.48
N ARG A 154 3.91 -5.06 -14.50
CA ARG A 154 2.93 -5.85 -15.24
C ARG A 154 2.08 -6.65 -14.26
N ILE A 155 0.79 -6.74 -14.57
CA ILE A 155 -0.12 -7.63 -13.84
C ILE A 155 0.28 -9.06 -14.16
N ASP A 156 0.58 -9.86 -13.14
CA ASP A 156 0.81 -11.29 -13.30
C ASP A 156 -0.48 -11.93 -13.86
N PRO A 157 -0.44 -12.57 -15.04
CA PRO A 157 -1.61 -13.22 -15.63
C PRO A 157 -2.28 -14.25 -14.71
N ARG A 158 -1.52 -14.88 -13.81
CA ARG A 158 -2.02 -15.85 -12.84
C ARG A 158 -2.89 -15.20 -11.76
N LEU A 159 -2.63 -13.94 -11.43
CA LEU A 159 -3.36 -13.12 -10.47
C LEU A 159 -4.51 -12.33 -11.12
N GLY A 160 -4.39 -12.04 -12.42
CA GLY A 160 -5.35 -11.25 -13.18
C GLY A 160 -6.68 -11.94 -13.52
N ARG A 161 -6.94 -13.20 -13.09
CA ARG A 161 -8.08 -14.07 -13.44
C ARG A 161 -9.46 -13.37 -13.29
N GLY A 162 -9.86 -12.58 -14.28
CA GLY A 162 -11.08 -11.77 -14.30
C GLY A 162 -10.97 -10.39 -13.61
N ARG A 163 -9.94 -10.13 -12.82
CA ARG A 163 -9.75 -8.87 -12.07
C ARG A 163 -8.76 -7.89 -12.69
N ALA A 164 -8.13 -8.24 -13.82
CA ALA A 164 -7.14 -7.39 -14.47
C ALA A 164 -7.66 -5.96 -14.79
N GLY A 165 -8.94 -5.80 -15.13
CA GLY A 165 -9.54 -4.48 -15.35
C GLY A 165 -9.53 -3.62 -14.08
N LEU A 166 -9.87 -4.21 -12.94
CA LEU A 166 -9.89 -3.55 -11.64
C LEU A 166 -8.47 -3.10 -11.23
N TYR A 167 -7.47 -3.97 -11.37
CA TYR A 167 -6.09 -3.62 -11.02
C TYR A 167 -5.53 -2.50 -11.92
N ARG A 168 -5.83 -2.53 -13.23
CA ARG A 168 -5.47 -1.40 -14.12
C ARG A 168 -6.16 -0.11 -13.72
N GLU A 169 -7.42 -0.18 -13.32
CA GLU A 169 -8.18 1.00 -12.89
C GLU A 169 -7.63 1.57 -11.58
N ALA A 170 -7.36 0.73 -10.57
CA ALA A 170 -6.71 1.11 -9.32
C ALA A 170 -5.37 1.80 -9.58
N SER A 171 -4.50 1.15 -10.36
CA SER A 171 -3.18 1.66 -10.73
C SER A 171 -3.27 3.00 -11.46
N ARG A 172 -4.22 3.17 -12.39
CA ARG A 172 -4.45 4.44 -13.09
C ARG A 172 -4.86 5.58 -12.15
N TYR A 173 -5.76 5.32 -11.21
CA TYR A 173 -6.17 6.34 -10.23
C TYR A 173 -5.03 6.69 -9.27
N ALA A 174 -4.31 5.68 -8.78
CA ALA A 174 -3.13 5.86 -7.94
C ALA A 174 -2.06 6.67 -8.66
N GLU A 175 -1.74 6.36 -9.92
CA GLU A 175 -0.75 7.10 -10.70
C GLU A 175 -1.12 8.58 -10.84
N LYS A 176 -2.39 8.89 -11.16
CA LYS A 176 -2.86 10.28 -11.24
C LYS A 176 -2.68 11.02 -9.93
N PHE A 177 -2.94 10.38 -8.80
CA PHE A 177 -2.69 10.97 -7.49
C PHE A 177 -1.20 11.16 -7.22
N CYS A 178 -0.40 10.10 -7.39
CA CYS A 178 1.04 10.13 -7.16
C CYS A 178 1.77 11.14 -8.05
N ARG A 179 1.31 11.38 -9.29
CA ARG A 179 1.83 12.44 -10.15
C ARG A 179 1.65 13.84 -9.56
N ARG A 180 0.55 14.09 -8.84
CA ARG A 180 0.33 15.36 -8.13
C ARG A 180 1.25 15.47 -6.92
N LEU A 181 1.38 14.39 -6.14
CA LEU A 181 2.33 14.33 -5.03
C LEU A 181 3.76 14.59 -5.52
N GLU A 182 4.18 13.95 -6.61
CA GLU A 182 5.48 14.13 -7.26
C GLU A 182 5.75 15.61 -7.58
N LYS A 183 4.79 16.31 -8.19
CA LYS A 183 4.89 17.75 -8.51
C LYS A 183 5.03 18.61 -7.27
N SER A 184 4.37 18.27 -6.17
CA SER A 184 4.47 19.02 -4.91
C SER A 184 5.80 18.75 -4.21
N LEU A 185 6.23 17.49 -4.17
CA LEU A 185 7.49 17.06 -3.57
C LEU A 185 8.70 17.58 -4.35
N SER A 186 8.64 17.64 -5.68
CA SER A 186 9.76 18.15 -6.50
C SER A 186 9.97 19.65 -6.32
N ARG A 187 8.89 20.43 -6.21
CA ARG A 187 8.94 21.87 -5.89
C ARG A 187 9.54 22.11 -4.50
N ALA A 188 9.20 21.27 -3.53
CA ALA A 188 9.72 21.35 -2.17
C ALA A 188 11.24 21.13 -2.11
N ALA A 189 11.75 20.17 -2.90
CA ALA A 189 13.18 19.84 -2.95
C ALA A 189 14.08 20.99 -3.43
N GLY A 190 13.52 22.04 -4.06
CA GLY A 190 14.26 23.19 -4.61
C GLY A 190 14.49 24.36 -3.65
N GLY A 191 14.17 24.28 -2.35
CA GLY A 191 14.49 25.35 -1.39
C GLY A 191 13.53 25.55 -0.21
N ALA A 192 12.41 24.82 -0.16
CA ALA A 192 11.42 24.89 0.94
C ALA A 192 10.94 23.48 1.36
N ALA A 193 11.89 22.54 1.51
CA ALA A 193 11.63 21.11 1.61
C ALA A 193 10.66 20.74 2.76
N ALA A 194 10.85 21.31 3.95
CA ALA A 194 10.05 20.98 5.12
C ALA A 194 8.57 21.40 5.01
N ALA A 195 8.28 22.57 4.43
CA ALA A 195 6.92 23.05 4.25
C ALA A 195 6.17 22.24 3.17
N GLY A 196 6.87 21.89 2.09
CA GLY A 196 6.26 21.08 1.01
C GLY A 196 6.00 19.63 1.42
N GLU A 197 6.89 19.00 2.19
CA GLU A 197 6.64 17.66 2.76
C GLU A 197 5.46 17.67 3.73
N SER A 198 5.34 18.70 4.56
CA SER A 198 4.20 18.86 5.49
C SER A 198 2.87 18.99 4.74
N GLY A 199 2.83 19.76 3.65
CA GLY A 199 1.64 19.87 2.79
C GLY A 199 1.26 18.55 2.13
N VAL A 200 2.25 17.76 1.70
CA VAL A 200 2.02 16.43 1.13
C VAL A 200 1.51 15.44 2.18
N LEU A 201 2.05 15.46 3.40
CA LEU A 201 1.51 14.64 4.50
C LEU A 201 0.07 15.02 4.83
N ALA A 202 -0.26 16.32 4.88
CA ALA A 202 -1.63 16.77 5.11
C ALA A 202 -2.59 16.24 4.03
N GLU A 203 -2.17 16.30 2.77
CA GLU A 203 -2.94 15.78 1.64
C GLU A 203 -3.10 14.25 1.70
N LEU A 204 -2.05 13.51 2.05
CA LEU A 204 -2.11 12.05 2.25
C LEU A 204 -3.08 11.66 3.36
N ARG A 205 -3.00 12.35 4.52
CA ARG A 205 -3.88 12.13 5.66
C ARG A 205 -5.34 12.39 5.32
N ARG A 206 -5.60 13.47 4.56
CA ARG A 206 -6.93 13.79 4.04
C ARG A 206 -7.41 12.71 3.08
N PHE A 207 -6.59 12.36 2.08
CA PHE A 207 -6.92 11.37 1.06
C PHE A 207 -7.24 10.00 1.66
N TYR A 208 -6.43 9.50 2.59
CA TYR A 208 -6.62 8.22 3.26
C TYR A 208 -8.00 8.09 3.91
N ARG A 209 -8.52 9.20 4.46
CA ARG A 209 -9.82 9.26 5.15
C ARG A 209 -11.00 9.47 4.21
N LEU A 210 -10.80 9.73 2.92
CA LEU A 210 -11.92 9.84 1.97
C LEU A 210 -12.53 8.46 1.70
N THR A 211 -13.84 8.42 1.46
CA THR A 211 -14.51 7.21 0.94
C THR A 211 -14.12 6.99 -0.52
N HIS A 212 -14.32 5.78 -1.04
CA HIS A 212 -14.06 5.45 -2.45
C HIS A 212 -14.54 6.52 -3.44
N ALA A 213 -15.82 6.90 -3.38
CA ALA A 213 -16.41 7.90 -4.28
C ALA A 213 -15.73 9.27 -4.13
N ARG A 214 -15.40 9.67 -2.90
CA ARG A 214 -14.71 10.93 -2.63
C ARG A 214 -13.26 10.91 -3.07
N LYS A 215 -12.53 9.78 -2.96
CA LYS A 215 -11.17 9.62 -3.50
C LYS A 215 -11.16 9.82 -5.01
N ARG A 216 -12.08 9.15 -5.73
CA ARG A 216 -12.22 9.29 -7.19
C ARG A 216 -12.53 10.73 -7.59
N ALA A 217 -13.55 11.34 -6.98
CA ALA A 217 -13.91 12.72 -7.24
C ALA A 217 -12.77 13.70 -6.90
N HIS A 218 -11.96 13.41 -5.88
CA HIS A 218 -10.79 14.21 -5.52
C HIS A 218 -9.64 14.08 -6.53
N ILE A 219 -9.49 12.92 -7.16
CA ILE A 219 -8.52 12.70 -8.25
C ILE A 219 -8.99 13.38 -9.55
N GLU A 220 -10.28 13.27 -9.87
CA GLU A 220 -10.84 13.78 -11.11
C GLU A 220 -10.97 15.31 -11.13
N ARG A 221 -11.45 15.92 -10.03
CA ARG A 221 -11.64 17.39 -9.95
C ARG A 221 -10.37 18.21 -10.20
N GLN A 222 -9.19 17.64 -9.95
CA GLN A 222 -7.91 18.31 -10.12
C GLN A 222 -7.15 17.84 -11.37
N SER A 223 -7.81 17.06 -12.24
CA SER A 223 -7.32 16.70 -13.58
C SER A 223 -7.78 17.71 -14.66
N SER A 224 -8.68 18.63 -14.31
CA SER A 224 -9.25 19.67 -15.19
C SER A 224 -8.59 21.05 -15.00
N SER A 225 -7.41 21.11 -14.40
CA SER A 225 -6.61 22.31 -14.15
C SER A 225 -5.17 22.06 -14.58
#